data_AF-A0A7C5QVL0-F1
#
_entry.id   AF-A0A7C5QVL0-F1
#
_cell.length_a   1.000
_cell.length_b   1.000
_cell.length_c   1.000
_cell.angle_alpha   90.00
_cell.angle_beta   90.00
_cell.angle_gamma   90.00
#
_symmetry.space_group_name_H-M   'P 1'
#
loop_
_entity.id
_entity.type
_entity.pdbx_description
1 polymer ?
#
loop_
_entity_poly.entity_id
_entity_poly.type
_entity_poly.pdbx_seq_one_letter_code
_entity_poly.pdbx_strand_id
1 'polypeptide(L)'
;MTLIEVLAGLVLLSTLLASIVIASGRFAARIRGATNELASVEILEDQLAFWYASAGRLPSAAEGRIDGAPEYRWRIIRSNVPVAPNIPARRVRVELFVPGGGAPGMSIELLEPIEDRDRAAHAGGRG
;
A
#
# COMPACT_ATOMS: atom_id res chain seq x y z
N MET A 1 32.82 51.95 0.17
CA MET A 1 32.51 50.80 -0.70
C MET A 1 32.76 49.50 0.07
N THR A 2 32.11 49.31 1.23
CA THR A 2 32.39 48.15 2.11
C THR A 2 31.11 47.70 2.83
N LEU A 3 30.28 48.64 3.31
CA LEU A 3 28.99 48.34 3.94
C LEU A 3 28.01 47.61 3.01
N ILE A 4 27.90 48.06 1.76
CA ILE A 4 26.98 47.47 0.76
C ILE A 4 27.37 46.02 0.44
N GLU A 5 28.67 45.74 0.39
CA GLU A 5 29.18 44.40 0.10
C GLU A 5 28.89 43.42 1.25
N VAL A 6 29.08 43.86 2.49
CA VAL A 6 28.72 43.06 3.67
C VAL A 6 27.22 42.78 3.70
N LEU A 7 26.38 43.78 3.41
CA LEU A 7 24.93 43.59 3.33
C LEU A 7 24.54 42.60 2.22
N ALA A 8 25.14 42.71 1.04
CA ALA A 8 24.91 41.77 -0.06
C ALA A 8 25.31 40.34 0.34
N GLY A 9 26.48 40.17 0.97
CA GLY A 9 26.93 38.88 1.49
C GLY A 9 25.98 38.29 2.52
N LEU A 10 25.47 39.11 3.46
CA LEU A 10 24.53 38.67 4.49
C LEU A 10 23.19 38.22 3.89
N VAL A 11 22.67 38.94 2.90
CA VAL A 11 21.42 38.59 2.20
C VAL A 11 21.58 37.29 1.44
N LEU A 12 22.71 37.10 0.74
CA LEU A 12 23.02 35.87 0.02
C LEU A 12 23.14 34.68 0.99
N LEU A 13 23.84 34.85 2.10
CA LEU A 13 24.00 33.80 3.12
C LEU A 13 22.65 33.43 3.76
N SER A 14 21.82 34.42 4.07
CA SER A 14 20.48 34.21 4.66
C SER A 14 19.58 33.43 3.71
N THR A 15 19.59 33.80 2.42
CA THR A 15 18.83 33.11 1.37
C THR A 15 19.30 31.67 1.19
N LEU A 16 20.62 31.45 1.20
CA LEU A 16 21.21 30.11 1.09
C LEU A 16 20.79 29.24 2.28
N LEU A 17 20.89 29.76 3.50
CA LEU A 17 20.53 29.04 4.71
C LEU A 17 19.04 28.67 4.72
N ALA A 18 18.16 29.61 4.37
CA ALA A 18 16.73 29.37 4.24
C ALA A 18 16.44 28.27 3.21
N SER A 19 17.13 28.27 2.07
CA SER A 19 16.98 27.25 1.03
C SER A 19 17.37 25.85 1.52
N ILE A 20 18.45 25.74 2.29
CA ILE A 20 18.90 24.47 2.88
C ILE A 20 17.87 23.92 3.88
N VAL A 21 17.32 24.78 4.74
CA VAL A 21 16.29 24.38 5.73
C VAL A 21 15.01 23.92 5.04
N ILE A 22 14.57 24.63 3.99
CA ILE A 22 13.39 24.21 3.22
C ILE A 22 13.65 22.86 2.53
N ALA A 23 14.83 22.68 1.93
CA ALA A 23 15.21 21.44 1.29
C ALA A 23 15.23 20.28 2.32
N SER A 24 15.85 20.47 3.48
CA SER A 24 15.94 19.43 4.53
C SER A 24 14.56 19.01 5.04
N GLY A 25 13.65 19.97 5.23
CA GLY A 25 12.26 19.67 5.61
C GLY A 25 11.55 18.80 4.57
N ARG A 26 11.75 19.08 3.28
CA ARG A 26 11.19 18.27 2.18
C ARG A 26 11.80 16.87 2.12
N PHE A 27 13.11 16.74 2.32
CA PHE A 27 13.77 15.43 2.37
C PHE A 27 13.27 14.60 3.56
N ALA A 28 13.16 15.18 4.74
CA ALA A 28 12.64 14.48 5.91
C ALA A 28 11.20 13.99 5.71
N ALA A 29 10.34 14.81 5.08
CA ALA A 29 8.98 14.40 4.73
C ALA A 29 8.96 13.23 3.73
N ARG A 30 9.83 13.26 2.71
CA ARG A 30 9.97 12.17 1.73
C ARG A 30 10.45 10.87 2.37
N ILE A 31 11.44 10.95 3.26
CA ILE A 31 11.96 9.78 3.98
C ILE A 31 10.85 9.15 4.83
N ARG A 32 10.11 9.95 5.61
CA ARG A 32 8.98 9.44 6.40
C ARG A 32 7.92 8.74 5.53
N GLY A 33 7.62 9.30 4.37
CA GLY A 33 6.70 8.66 3.41
C GLY A 33 7.22 7.29 2.95
N ALA A 34 8.47 7.23 2.49
CA ALA A 34 9.08 5.98 2.04
C ALA A 34 9.22 4.94 3.17
N THR A 35 9.54 5.36 4.39
CA THR A 35 9.61 4.46 5.56
C THR A 35 8.24 3.88 5.89
N ASN A 36 7.17 4.68 5.85
CA ASN A 36 5.81 4.20 6.11
C ASN A 36 5.33 3.24 5.00
N GLU A 37 5.70 3.52 3.75
CA GLU A 37 5.42 2.63 2.62
C GLU A 37 6.14 1.28 2.78
N LEU A 38 7.43 1.31 3.11
CA LEU A 38 8.22 0.09 3.34
C LEU A 38 7.65 -0.75 4.49
N ALA A 39 7.30 -0.12 5.62
CA ALA A 39 6.67 -0.81 6.75
C ALA A 39 5.32 -1.42 6.36
N SER A 40 4.56 -0.76 5.47
CA SER A 40 3.28 -1.29 4.98
C SER A 40 3.47 -2.51 4.07
N VAL A 41 4.54 -2.54 3.26
CA VAL A 41 4.92 -3.72 2.46
C VAL A 41 5.25 -4.89 3.38
N GLU A 42 6.14 -4.67 4.34
CA GLU A 42 6.60 -5.72 5.27
C GLU A 42 5.43 -6.35 6.03
N ILE A 43 4.55 -5.52 6.59
CA ILE A 43 3.33 -5.98 7.28
C ILE A 43 2.43 -6.81 6.35
N LEU A 44 2.26 -6.38 5.09
CA LEU A 44 1.41 -7.08 4.14
C LEU A 44 2.04 -8.41 3.71
N GLU A 45 3.34 -8.46 3.50
CA GLU A 45 4.08 -9.68 3.16
C GLU A 45 3.99 -10.71 4.28
N ASP A 46 4.23 -10.29 5.53
CA ASP A 46 4.09 -11.16 6.71
C ASP A 46 2.67 -11.69 6.85
N GLN A 47 1.68 -10.83 6.63
CA GLN A 47 0.27 -11.23 6.71
C GLN A 47 -0.12 -12.24 5.62
N LEU A 48 0.35 -12.03 4.39
CA LEU A 48 0.15 -12.97 3.28
C LEU A 48 0.83 -14.30 3.59
N ALA A 49 2.09 -14.26 4.03
CA ALA A 49 2.85 -15.44 4.41
C ALA A 49 2.10 -16.23 5.49
N PHE A 50 1.55 -15.55 6.49
CA PHE A 50 0.73 -16.17 7.52
C PHE A 50 -0.53 -16.86 6.96
N TRP A 51 -1.29 -16.19 6.08
CA TRP A 51 -2.49 -16.80 5.48
C TRP A 51 -2.17 -18.03 4.63
N TYR A 52 -1.12 -17.95 3.81
CA TYR A 52 -0.70 -19.09 3.00
C TYR A 52 -0.07 -20.21 3.83
N ALA A 53 0.63 -19.91 4.92
CA ALA A 53 1.17 -20.92 5.83
C ALA A 53 0.08 -21.64 6.63
N SER A 54 -0.96 -20.91 7.06
CA SER A 54 -2.03 -21.45 7.91
C SER A 54 -3.10 -22.22 7.15
N ALA A 55 -3.58 -21.69 6.03
CA ALA A 55 -4.71 -22.26 5.28
C ALA A 55 -4.38 -22.59 3.82
N GLY A 56 -3.20 -22.22 3.32
CA GLY A 56 -2.84 -22.35 1.91
C GLY A 56 -3.61 -21.41 0.97
N ARG A 57 -4.39 -20.47 1.52
CA ARG A 57 -5.26 -19.57 0.75
C ARG A 57 -5.57 -18.30 1.54
N LEU A 58 -6.09 -17.29 0.83
CA LEU A 58 -6.59 -16.06 1.46
C LEU A 58 -7.82 -16.33 2.35
N PRO A 59 -8.03 -15.56 3.42
CA PRO A 59 -9.17 -15.74 4.32
C PRO A 59 -10.48 -15.39 3.60
N SER A 60 -11.57 -16.07 3.98
CA SER A 60 -12.90 -15.84 3.39
C SER A 60 -13.51 -14.49 3.81
N ALA A 61 -13.16 -13.99 4.99
CA ALA A 61 -13.58 -12.68 5.45
C ALA A 61 -13.12 -11.57 4.48
N ALA A 62 -13.99 -10.58 4.27
CA ALA A 62 -13.72 -9.46 3.38
C ALA A 62 -12.85 -8.37 4.03
N GLU A 63 -12.76 -8.36 5.36
CA GLU A 63 -11.94 -7.41 6.11
C GLU A 63 -11.53 -7.98 7.46
N GLY A 64 -10.48 -7.39 8.04
CA GLY A 64 -10.01 -7.75 9.37
C GLY A 64 -8.88 -6.84 9.85
N ARG A 65 -8.25 -7.25 10.96
CA ARG A 65 -7.06 -6.61 11.52
C ARG A 65 -5.84 -7.48 11.29
N ILE A 66 -4.67 -6.84 11.28
CA ILE A 66 -3.39 -7.54 11.20
C ILE A 66 -3.02 -8.04 12.59
N ASP A 67 -2.60 -9.30 12.67
CA ASP A 67 -2.09 -9.87 13.92
C ASP A 67 -0.72 -9.27 14.24
N GLY A 68 -0.54 -8.75 15.46
CA GLY A 68 0.67 -8.05 15.87
C GLY A 68 0.72 -6.55 15.54
N ALA A 69 -0.17 -6.06 14.67
CA ALA A 69 -0.28 -4.64 14.30
C ALA A 69 -1.76 -4.19 14.27
N PRO A 70 -2.45 -4.13 15.42
CA PRO A 70 -3.91 -3.93 15.51
C PRO A 70 -4.41 -2.59 14.96
N GLU A 71 -3.53 -1.61 14.83
CA GLU A 71 -3.79 -0.31 14.22
C GLU A 71 -3.94 -0.38 12.69
N TYR A 72 -3.45 -1.46 12.06
CA TYR A 72 -3.62 -1.73 10.65
C TYR A 72 -4.89 -2.58 10.41
N ARG A 73 -5.55 -2.29 9.31
CA ARG A 73 -6.70 -3.08 8.84
C ARG A 73 -6.46 -3.55 7.42
N TRP A 74 -6.95 -4.73 7.10
CA TRP A 74 -6.90 -5.26 5.74
C TRP A 74 -8.30 -5.42 5.18
N ARG A 75 -8.41 -5.39 3.85
CA ARG A 75 -9.63 -5.68 3.10
C ARG A 75 -9.31 -6.52 1.88
N ILE A 76 -10.16 -7.49 1.57
CA ILE A 76 -10.04 -8.35 0.40
C ILE A 76 -11.26 -8.11 -0.50
N ILE A 77 -10.99 -7.69 -1.73
CA ILE A 77 -11.98 -7.45 -2.77
C ILE A 77 -11.78 -8.50 -3.86
N ARG A 78 -12.73 -9.42 -4.00
CA ARG A 78 -12.69 -10.47 -5.02
C ARG A 78 -13.48 -10.05 -6.26
N SER A 79 -12.89 -10.22 -7.43
CA SER A 79 -13.60 -10.08 -8.70
C SER A 79 -14.45 -11.33 -8.94
N ASN A 80 -15.71 -11.14 -9.31
CA ASN A 80 -16.57 -12.23 -9.80
C ASN A 80 -16.32 -12.58 -11.27
N VAL A 81 -15.43 -11.84 -11.93
CA VAL A 81 -15.10 -12.03 -13.34
C VAL A 81 -13.76 -12.78 -13.45
N PRO A 82 -13.71 -13.90 -14.19
CA PRO A 82 -12.45 -14.57 -14.52
C PRO A 82 -11.48 -13.62 -15.20
N VAL A 83 -10.18 -13.81 -14.97
CA VAL A 83 -9.13 -12.95 -15.56
C VAL A 83 -9.14 -13.05 -17.09
N ALA A 84 -9.40 -14.25 -17.62
CA ALA A 84 -9.59 -14.52 -19.03
C ALA A 84 -10.47 -15.78 -19.21
N PRO A 85 -11.12 -15.99 -20.37
CA PRO A 85 -12.01 -17.13 -20.60
C PRO A 85 -11.36 -18.51 -20.36
N ASN A 86 -10.05 -18.62 -20.62
CA ASN A 86 -9.31 -19.89 -20.53
C ASN A 86 -8.39 -19.96 -19.31
N ILE A 87 -8.42 -18.96 -18.41
CA ILE A 87 -7.61 -18.94 -17.20
C ILE A 87 -8.58 -19.09 -16.02
N PRO A 88 -8.60 -20.25 -15.33
CA PRO A 88 -9.50 -20.48 -14.22
C PRO A 88 -8.97 -19.79 -12.95
N ALA A 89 -8.82 -18.46 -13.02
CA ALA A 89 -8.40 -17.62 -11.92
C ALA A 89 -9.22 -16.33 -11.92
N ARG A 90 -9.45 -15.77 -10.74
CA ARG A 90 -10.06 -14.46 -10.53
C ARG A 90 -9.04 -13.50 -9.95
N ARG A 91 -9.21 -12.21 -10.22
CA ARG A 91 -8.42 -11.17 -9.55
C ARG A 91 -8.92 -10.99 -8.13
N VAL A 92 -8.00 -10.91 -7.19
CA VAL A 92 -8.27 -10.58 -5.81
C VAL A 92 -7.39 -9.40 -5.43
N ARG A 93 -8.00 -8.30 -5.02
CA ARG A 93 -7.27 -7.13 -4.51
C ARG A 93 -7.23 -7.22 -2.99
N VAL A 94 -6.03 -7.12 -2.44
CA VAL A 94 -5.82 -6.99 -0.99
C VAL A 94 -5.40 -5.56 -0.73
N GLU A 95 -6.14 -4.88 0.13
CA GLU A 95 -5.91 -3.49 0.52
C GLU A 95 -5.46 -3.44 1.98
N LEU A 96 -4.43 -2.67 2.26
CA LEU A 96 -3.95 -2.37 3.61
C LEU A 96 -4.26 -0.92 3.96
N PHE A 97 -4.92 -0.72 5.08
CA PHE A 97 -5.28 0.58 5.63
C PHE A 97 -4.32 0.93 6.76
N VAL A 98 -3.64 2.06 6.58
CA VAL A 98 -2.71 2.62 7.57
C VAL A 98 -3.48 3.34 8.68
N PRO A 99 -2.91 3.44 9.90
CA PRO A 99 -3.55 4.12 11.03
C PRO A 99 -3.93 5.57 10.71
N GLY A 100 -5.16 5.95 11.04
CA GLY A 100 -5.68 7.30 10.79
C GLY A 100 -6.02 7.60 9.33
N GLY A 101 -5.79 6.67 8.40
CA GLY A 101 -6.15 6.80 6.99
C GLY A 101 -7.59 6.35 6.70
N GLY A 102 -8.34 7.17 5.96
CA GLY A 102 -9.64 6.78 5.39
C GLY A 102 -9.54 6.01 4.06
N ALA A 103 -8.39 6.10 3.40
CA ALA A 103 -8.09 5.45 2.13
C ALA A 103 -7.05 4.32 2.34
N PRO A 104 -7.00 3.31 1.46
CA PRO A 104 -5.96 2.29 1.53
C PRO A 104 -4.59 2.95 1.31
N GLY A 105 -3.64 2.64 2.20
CA GLY A 105 -2.26 3.09 2.07
C GLY A 105 -1.48 2.25 1.05
N MET A 106 -1.90 0.99 0.85
CA MET A 106 -1.33 0.08 -0.13
C MET A 106 -2.40 -0.87 -0.66
N SER A 107 -2.27 -1.29 -1.92
CA SER A 107 -3.08 -2.35 -2.50
C SER A 107 -2.24 -3.24 -3.40
N ILE A 108 -2.44 -4.55 -3.31
CA ILE A 108 -1.84 -5.53 -4.21
C ILE A 108 -2.94 -6.30 -4.94
N GLU A 109 -2.67 -6.71 -6.18
CA GLU A 109 -3.54 -7.59 -6.94
C GLU A 109 -2.91 -8.97 -7.04
N LEU A 110 -3.68 -9.98 -6.65
CA LEU A 110 -3.34 -11.39 -6.65
C LEU A 110 -4.26 -12.13 -7.63
N LEU A 111 -3.79 -13.29 -8.10
CA LEU A 111 -4.61 -14.24 -8.85
C LEU A 111 -4.98 -15.40 -7.93
N GLU A 112 -6.27 -15.59 -7.70
CA GLU A 112 -6.79 -16.71 -6.93
C GLU A 112 -7.40 -17.74 -7.90
N PRO A 113 -7.02 -19.02 -7.86
CA PRO A 113 -7.61 -20.04 -8.71
C PRO A 113 -9.10 -20.20 -8.38
N ILE A 114 -9.92 -20.36 -9.43
CA ILE A 114 -11.34 -20.67 -9.30
C ILE A 114 -11.45 -22.19 -9.13
N GLU A 115 -11.77 -22.63 -7.92
CA GLU A 115 -12.00 -24.05 -7.63
C GLU A 115 -13.17 -24.60 -8.48
N ASP A 116 -13.07 -25.87 -8.91
CA ASP A 116 -14.04 -26.49 -9.81
C ASP A 116 -15.47 -26.54 -9.23
N ARG A 117 -15.61 -26.49 -7.89
CA ARG A 117 -16.90 -26.37 -7.21
C ARG A 117 -17.64 -25.08 -7.57
N ASP A 118 -16.93 -23.99 -7.80
CA ASP A 118 -17.51 -22.70 -8.17
C ASP A 118 -17.82 -22.62 -9.69
N ARG A 119 -17.16 -23.43 -10.53
CA ARG A 119 -17.46 -23.48 -11.98
C ARG A 119 -18.87 -23.98 -12.26
N ALA A 120 -19.35 -24.96 -11.50
CA ALA A 120 -20.70 -25.49 -11.66
C ALA A 120 -21.78 -24.43 -11.40
N ALA A 121 -21.54 -23.49 -10.48
CA ALA A 121 -22.46 -22.40 -10.18
C ALA A 121 -22.50 -21.33 -11.29
N HIS A 122 -21.38 -21.09 -11.99
CA HIS A 122 -21.31 -20.08 -13.06
C HIS A 122 -21.77 -20.59 -14.44
N ALA A 123 -21.68 -21.89 -14.72
CA ALA A 123 -22.14 -22.48 -15.98
C ALA A 123 -23.68 -22.47 -16.13
N GLY A 124 -24.44 -22.45 -15.03
CA GLY A 124 -25.90 -22.51 -15.05
C GLY A 124 -26.63 -21.17 -15.24
N GLY A 125 -25.93 -20.03 -15.27
CA GLY A 125 -26.54 -18.69 -15.28
C GLY A 125 -26.75 -18.05 -16.66
N ARG A 126 -26.50 -18.78 -17.76
CA ARG A 126 -26.74 -18.31 -19.13
C ARG A 126 -27.84 -19.16 -19.77
N GLY A 127 -29.09 -18.86 -19.43
CA GLY A 127 -30.31 -19.34 -20.09
C GLY A 127 -31.21 -18.17 -20.38
#